data_AF-A0A8T2PS71-F1
#
_entry.id   AF-A0A8T2PS71-F1
#
_cell.length_a   1.000
_cell.length_b   1.000
_cell.length_c   1.000
_cell.angle_alpha   90.00
_cell.angle_beta   90.00
_cell.angle_gamma   90.00
#
_symmetry.space_group_name_H-M   'P 1'
#
loop_
_entity.id
_entity.type
_entity.pdbx_description
1 polymer ?
#
loop_
_entity_poly.entity_id
_entity_poly.type
_entity_poly.pdbx_seq_one_letter_code
_entity_poly.pdbx_strand_id
1 'polypeptide(L)'
;MPPEWFEKQKFLAGPGTVWSVGVTVFNIVCDSFPFNVFTSRKMRHVEFPEELRLSPEFQDFIRCCFTFRPEDRPTLEQLQHHPWLHQTC
;
A
#
# COMPACT_ATOMS: atom_id res chain seq x y z
N MET A 1 4.74 6.62 6.99
CA MET A 1 5.31 5.60 7.89
C MET A 1 4.38 4.40 7.94
N PRO A 2 4.91 3.16 7.97
CA PRO A 2 4.08 1.96 8.08
C PRO A 2 3.53 1.77 9.51
N PRO A 3 2.49 0.94 9.72
CA PRO A 3 1.81 0.78 11.01
C PRO A 3 2.73 0.36 12.15
N GLU A 4 3.69 -0.54 11.89
CA GLU A 4 4.64 -1.07 12.87
C GLU A 4 5.52 0.01 13.53
N TRP A 5 5.71 1.16 12.86
CA TRP A 5 6.39 2.30 13.45
C TRP A 5 5.58 2.91 14.59
N PHE A 6 4.27 3.11 14.39
CA PHE A 6 3.41 3.72 15.39
C PHE A 6 3.15 2.79 16.59
N GLU A 7 3.17 1.47 16.37
CA GLU A 7 2.91 0.49 17.44
C GLU A 7 4.16 0.12 18.22
N LYS A 8 5.30 -0.06 17.55
CA LYS A 8 6.50 -0.69 18.14
C LYS A 8 7.76 0.14 17.95
N GLN A 9 7.70 1.31 17.31
CA GLN A 9 8.86 2.11 16.90
C GLN A 9 9.88 1.28 16.11
N LYS A 10 9.38 0.33 15.30
CA LYS A 10 10.21 -0.54 14.45
C LYS A 10 9.97 -0.21 12.99
N PHE A 11 11.05 -0.14 12.23
CA PHE A 11 11.02 -0.10 10.77
C PHE A 11 11.71 -1.36 10.24
N LEU A 12 10.97 -2.20 9.53
CA LEU A 12 11.52 -3.39 8.88
C LEU A 12 11.79 -3.03 7.42
N ALA A 13 13.06 -3.08 6.99
CA ALA A 13 13.46 -2.53 5.69
C ALA A 13 12.64 -3.07 4.51
N GLY A 14 12.49 -4.39 4.38
CA GLY A 14 11.70 -5.01 3.31
C GLY A 14 10.22 -4.61 3.33
N PRO A 15 9.45 -5.02 4.35
CA PRO A 15 8.03 -4.66 4.45
C PRO A 15 7.79 -3.14 4.45
N GLY A 16 8.64 -2.37 5.10
CA GLY A 16 8.56 -0.91 5.16
C GLY A 16 8.76 -0.25 3.79
N THR A 17 9.62 -0.82 2.95
CA THR A 17 9.79 -0.38 1.56
C THR A 17 8.54 -0.67 0.75
N VAL A 18 7.96 -1.87 0.89
CA VAL A 18 6.70 -2.25 0.23
C VAL A 18 5.56 -1.29 0.59
N TRP A 19 5.44 -0.94 1.87
CA TRP A 19 4.46 0.06 2.30
C TRP A 19 4.71 1.42 1.64
N SER A 20 5.97 1.85 1.59
CA SER A 20 6.36 3.13 0.99
C SER A 20 6.06 3.15 -0.52
N VAL A 21 6.28 2.05 -1.23
CA VAL A 21 5.87 1.86 -2.63
C VAL A 21 4.36 2.04 -2.77
N GLY A 22 3.55 1.41 -1.91
CA GLY A 22 2.10 1.60 -1.92
C GLY A 22 1.68 3.05 -1.75
N VAL A 23 2.30 3.80 -0.82
CA VAL A 23 2.03 5.23 -0.62
C VAL A 23 2.39 6.03 -1.87
N THR A 24 3.56 5.78 -2.47
CA THR A 24 4.02 6.48 -3.66
C THR A 24 3.12 6.20 -4.86
N VAL A 25 2.78 4.94 -5.13
CA VAL A 25 1.92 4.56 -6.25
C VAL A 25 0.51 5.13 -6.08
N PHE A 26 -0.06 5.05 -4.87
CA PHE A 26 -1.36 5.66 -4.59
C PHE A 26 -1.33 7.17 -4.82
N ASN A 27 -0.27 7.86 -4.39
CA ASN A 27 -0.16 9.30 -4.59
C ASN A 27 -0.04 9.68 -6.07
N ILE A 28 0.70 8.91 -6.86
CA ILE A 28 0.83 9.16 -8.31
C ILE A 28 -0.51 8.98 -9.03
N VAL A 29 -1.30 7.96 -8.67
CA VAL A 29 -2.54 7.62 -9.38
C VAL A 29 -3.75 8.40 -8.86
N CYS A 30 -3.84 8.61 -7.55
CA CYS A 30 -5.01 9.19 -6.89
C CYS A 30 -4.85 10.66 -6.51
N ASP A 31 -3.68 11.27 -6.79
CA ASP A 31 -3.31 12.65 -6.40
C ASP A 31 -3.63 12.99 -4.94
N SER A 32 -3.47 11.99 -4.05
CA SER A 32 -3.85 12.09 -2.65
C SER A 32 -3.02 11.14 -1.79
N PHE A 33 -3.11 11.26 -0.46
CA PHE A 33 -2.49 10.31 0.45
C PHE A 33 -3.52 9.28 0.93
N PRO A 34 -3.14 7.99 1.00
CA PRO A 34 -4.07 6.92 1.37
C PRO A 34 -4.50 6.99 2.85
N PHE A 35 -3.73 7.67 3.71
CA PHE A 35 -4.00 7.76 5.14
C PHE A 35 -3.67 9.16 5.68
N ASN A 36 -4.51 9.65 6.62
CA ASN A 36 -4.20 10.83 7.42
C ASN A 36 -3.35 10.42 8.64
N VAL A 37 -2.07 10.81 8.62
CA VAL A 37 -0.96 10.25 9.40
C VAL A 37 -0.85 10.82 10.81
N PHE A 38 -1.59 10.24 11.77
CA PHE A 38 -1.35 10.47 13.20
C PHE A 38 -1.44 9.20 14.07
N THR A 39 -2.04 8.11 13.57
CA THR A 39 -2.16 6.83 14.29
C THR A 39 -2.25 5.65 13.31
N SER A 40 -1.88 4.43 13.74
CA SER A 40 -2.04 3.21 12.95
C SER A 40 -3.49 2.73 12.83
N ARG A 41 -4.42 3.23 13.65
CA ARG A 41 -5.82 2.74 13.71
C ARG A 41 -6.53 2.85 12.36
N LYS A 42 -6.27 3.93 11.61
CA LYS A 42 -6.86 4.17 10.30
C LYS A 42 -6.13 3.47 9.14
N MET A 43 -5.00 2.80 9.41
CA MET A 43 -4.18 2.16 8.38
C MET A 43 -4.60 0.72 8.06
N ARG A 44 -5.70 0.25 8.65
CA ARG A 44 -6.25 -1.11 8.42
C ARG A 44 -7.07 -1.22 7.14
N HIS A 45 -7.60 -0.10 6.66
CA HIS A 45 -8.43 -0.04 5.47
C HIS A 45 -8.03 1.18 4.66
N VAL A 46 -7.71 0.96 3.39
CA VAL A 46 -7.46 2.02 2.41
C VAL A 46 -8.78 2.34 1.71
N GLU A 47 -9.08 3.62 1.61
CA GLU A 47 -10.23 4.12 0.87
C GLU A 47 -9.76 4.58 -0.52
N PHE A 48 -10.57 4.29 -1.54
CA PHE A 48 -10.27 4.63 -2.93
C PHE A 48 -11.24 5.70 -3.41
N PRO A 49 -10.79 6.75 -4.11
CA PRO A 49 -11.69 7.74 -4.69
C PRO A 49 -12.58 7.10 -5.78
N GLU A 50 -13.90 7.12 -5.58
CA GLU A 50 -14.87 6.48 -6.48
C GLU A 50 -14.88 7.14 -7.87
N GLU A 51 -14.65 8.45 -7.92
CA GLU A 51 -14.64 9.27 -9.13
C GLU A 51 -13.57 8.83 -10.15
N LEU A 52 -12.48 8.22 -9.66
CA LEU A 52 -11.36 7.76 -10.49
C LEU A 52 -11.64 6.41 -11.17
N ARG A 53 -12.67 5.67 -10.73
CA ARG A 53 -13.06 4.37 -11.31
C ARG A 53 -11.87 3.41 -11.49
N LEU A 54 -11.05 3.31 -10.45
CA LEU A 54 -9.81 2.52 -10.44
C LEU A 54 -10.09 1.03 -10.67
N SER A 55 -9.24 0.38 -11.47
CA SER A 55 -9.42 -1.04 -11.79
C SER A 55 -9.35 -1.93 -10.54
N PRO A 56 -10.05 -3.08 -10.53
CA PRO A 56 -9.98 -4.03 -9.42
C PRO A 56 -8.54 -4.46 -9.10
N GLU A 57 -7.70 -4.62 -10.12
CA GLU A 57 -6.32 -5.07 -9.94
C GLU A 57 -5.43 -3.97 -9.36
N PHE A 58 -5.66 -2.69 -9.71
CA PHE A 58 -4.97 -1.59 -9.04
C PHE A 58 -5.32 -1.57 -7.55
N GLN A 59 -6.62 -1.66 -7.24
CA GLN A 59 -7.07 -1.66 -5.86
C GLN A 59 -6.50 -2.85 -5.07
N ASP A 60 -6.42 -4.02 -5.71
CA ASP A 60 -5.80 -5.22 -5.13
C ASP A 60 -4.30 -5.01 -4.86
N PHE A 61 -3.56 -4.49 -5.84
CA PHE A 61 -2.13 -4.16 -5.69
C PHE A 61 -1.89 -3.22 -4.49
N ILE A 62 -2.71 -2.18 -4.35
CA ILE A 62 -2.62 -1.24 -3.24
C ILE A 62 -2.96 -1.92 -1.90
N ARG A 63 -3.99 -2.77 -1.86
CA ARG A 63 -4.34 -3.53 -0.65
C ARG A 63 -3.21 -4.48 -0.23
N CYS A 64 -2.52 -5.11 -1.18
CA CYS A 64 -1.32 -5.90 -0.92
C CYS A 64 -0.19 -5.04 -0.32
N CYS A 65 0.08 -3.86 -0.86
CA CYS A 65 1.09 -2.96 -0.28
C CYS A 65 0.76 -2.54 1.15
N PHE A 66 -0.53 -2.37 1.46
CA PHE A 66 -1.04 -1.97 2.76
C PHE A 66 -1.49 -3.12 3.66
N THR A 67 -1.00 -4.35 3.42
CA THR A 67 -1.17 -5.43 4.39
C THR A 67 -0.62 -4.98 5.75
N PHE A 68 -1.50 -5.00 6.75
CA PHE A 68 -1.26 -4.37 8.04
C PHE A 68 -0.09 -4.99 8.80
N ARG A 69 -0.07 -6.33 8.88
CA ARG A 69 1.01 -7.08 9.52
C ARG A 69 2.20 -7.15 8.56
N PRO A 70 3.40 -6.71 8.97
CA PRO A 70 4.55 -6.70 8.08
C PRO A 70 4.99 -8.11 7.66
N GLU A 71 4.73 -9.14 8.48
CA GLU A 71 5.00 -10.55 8.16
C GLU A 71 4.08 -11.14 7.07
N ASP A 72 2.87 -10.60 6.91
CA ASP A 72 1.91 -11.03 5.88
C ASP A 72 2.05 -10.19 4.60
N ARG A 73 2.82 -9.09 4.65
CA ARG A 73 3.01 -8.17 3.54
C ARG A 73 3.93 -8.82 2.49
N PRO A 74 3.55 -8.84 1.20
CA PRO A 74 4.35 -9.48 0.16
C PRO A 74 5.72 -8.81 0.00
N THR A 75 6.71 -9.55 -0.51
CA THR A 75 8.01 -8.97 -0.88
C THR A 75 7.89 -8.12 -2.15
N LEU A 76 8.91 -7.30 -2.41
CA LEU A 76 8.98 -6.56 -3.67
C LEU A 76 9.08 -7.50 -4.88
N GLU A 77 9.80 -8.63 -4.78
CA GLU A 77 9.84 -9.59 -5.89
C GLU A 77 8.45 -10.18 -6.14
N GLN A 78 7.68 -10.50 -5.10
CA GLN A 78 6.31 -10.99 -5.25
C GLN A 78 5.40 -9.92 -5.89
N LEU A 79 5.47 -8.67 -5.41
CA LEU A 79 4.70 -7.56 -5.97
C LEU A 79 5.05 -7.23 -7.42
N GLN A 80 6.30 -7.40 -7.82
CA GLN A 80 6.73 -7.20 -9.21
C GLN A 80 5.97 -8.10 -10.19
N HIS A 81 5.50 -9.26 -9.75
CA HIS A 81 4.71 -10.19 -10.56
C HIS A 81 3.20 -9.97 -10.44
N HIS A 82 2.76 -8.92 -9.73
CA HIS A 82 1.34 -8.66 -9.53
C HIS A 82 0.66 -8.31 -10.88
N PRO A 83 -0.54 -8.86 -11.18
CA PRO A 83 -1.20 -8.68 -12.47
C PRO A 83 -1.33 -7.22 -12.92
N TRP A 84 -1.59 -6.29 -11.99
CA TRP A 84 -1.67 -4.85 -12.27
C TRP A 84 -0.45 -4.28 -13.02
N LEU A 85 0.76 -4.75 -12.73
CA LEU A 85 1.99 -4.27 -13.38
C LEU A 85 2.21 -4.86 -14.78
N HIS A 86 1.49 -5.94 -15.12
CA HIS A 86 1.62 -6.67 -16.38
C HIS A 86 0.40 -6.52 -17.28
N GLN A 87 -0.53 -5.63 -16.93
CA GLN A 87 -1.62 -5.26 -17.83
C GLN A 87 -1.02 -4.53 -19.03
N THR A 88 -0.89 -5.25 -20.13
CA THR A 88 -0.55 -4.68 -21.44
C THR A 88 -1.81 -4.04 -22.00
N CYS A 89 -1.69 -2.78 -22.42
CA CYS A 89 -2.72 -2.09 -23.21
C CYS A 89 -2.99 -2.82 -24.53
#